data_AF-A0A1Z8U6F4-F1
#
_entry.id   AF-A0A1Z8U6F4-F1
#
_cell.length_a   1.000
_cell.length_b   1.000
_cell.length_c   1.000
_cell.angle_alpha   90.00
_cell.angle_beta   90.00
_cell.angle_gamma   90.00
#
_symmetry.space_group_name_H-M   'P 1'
#
loop_
_entity.id
_entity.type
_entity.pdbx_description
1 polymer ?
#
loop_
_entity_poly.entity_id
_entity_poly.type
_entity_poly.pdbx_seq_one_letter_code
_entity_poly.pdbx_strand_id
1 'polypeptide(L)'
;QAAGLADLTECQRNPWQTSTFGVGQMLRQAALLEVDAILLGIGGSSTNDAGLGAMAALGARFINDQGHTLAFPKPSDWKTVHTVDCSKLMDLPSLYIACDVDNTLLGKNGATSQYGPQKGLPVSQISQFEDEMIKILGKLKSCFPQAMEKSRNKGSGAAGGLGFGLSLSYDVSLLSGFELVSKWFDIKQNIQNADFVITGEGRFDMTSLNGKGPFEILRLASENRVPSLVMAGSVERESIKHVLQNLCGCDIIPFGREDWSLDKNLSLAEECFSKSLSKYNFQSPKFA
;
A
#
# COMPACT_ATOMS: atom_id res chain seq x y z
N GLN A 1 4.98 -6.84 -8.74
CA GLN A 1 6.27 -7.38 -9.19
C GLN A 1 6.43 -8.85 -8.86
N ALA A 2 6.46 -9.27 -7.59
CA ALA A 2 6.56 -10.71 -7.25
C ALA A 2 5.26 -11.37 -6.76
N ALA A 3 4.26 -10.56 -6.38
CA ALA A 3 2.99 -11.02 -5.82
C ALA A 3 1.83 -10.08 -6.23
N GLY A 4 1.83 -9.61 -7.49
CA GLY A 4 0.85 -8.64 -7.97
C GLY A 4 -0.47 -9.28 -8.41
N LEU A 5 -1.56 -8.56 -8.21
CA LEU A 5 -2.89 -8.91 -8.72
C LEU A 5 -2.98 -8.76 -10.25
N ALA A 6 -2.24 -7.79 -10.80
CA ALA A 6 -2.13 -7.55 -12.24
C ALA A 6 -1.39 -8.67 -12.99
N ASP A 7 -0.60 -9.48 -12.26
CA ASP A 7 0.15 -10.61 -12.81
C ASP A 7 -0.75 -11.86 -13.01
N LEU A 8 -2.02 -11.80 -12.57
CA LEU A 8 -2.97 -12.91 -12.61
C LEU A 8 -4.20 -12.56 -13.45
N THR A 9 -4.62 -13.50 -14.29
CA THR A 9 -5.96 -13.46 -14.89
C THR A 9 -7.02 -13.68 -13.80
N GLU A 10 -8.27 -13.28 -14.06
CA GLU A 10 -9.35 -13.45 -13.07
C GLU A 10 -9.54 -14.90 -12.64
N CYS A 11 -9.39 -15.87 -13.54
CA CYS A 11 -9.51 -17.29 -13.21
C CYS A 11 -8.32 -17.85 -12.42
N GLN A 12 -7.17 -17.16 -12.41
CA GLN A 12 -5.99 -17.53 -11.61
C GLN A 12 -6.02 -16.94 -10.20
N ARG A 13 -6.92 -15.98 -9.94
CA ARG A 13 -7.04 -15.32 -8.64
C ARG A 13 -7.62 -16.30 -7.61
N ASN A 14 -6.75 -16.79 -6.74
CA ASN A 14 -7.14 -17.65 -5.63
C ASN A 14 -6.21 -17.41 -4.43
N PRO A 15 -6.64 -16.71 -3.38
CA PRO A 15 -5.79 -16.38 -2.26
C PRO A 15 -5.43 -17.59 -1.40
N TRP A 16 -6.09 -18.74 -1.56
CA TRP A 16 -5.63 -20.00 -0.96
C TRP A 16 -4.34 -20.52 -1.59
N GLN A 17 -4.04 -20.11 -2.82
CA GLN A 17 -2.94 -20.62 -3.63
C GLN A 17 -1.79 -19.61 -3.82
N THR A 18 -2.04 -18.32 -3.60
CA THR A 18 -1.01 -17.28 -3.74
C THR A 18 -0.13 -17.20 -2.50
N SER A 19 1.12 -16.81 -2.70
CA SER A 19 2.14 -16.72 -1.63
C SER A 19 3.06 -15.53 -1.84
N THR A 20 3.53 -14.95 -0.75
CA THR A 20 4.52 -13.85 -0.74
C THR A 20 5.96 -14.35 -0.88
N PHE A 21 6.17 -15.64 -1.13
CA PHE A 21 7.50 -16.25 -1.22
C PHE A 21 8.46 -15.53 -2.18
N GLY A 22 7.99 -15.11 -3.35
CA GLY A 22 8.80 -14.34 -4.30
C GLY A 22 9.28 -12.98 -3.74
N VAL A 23 8.48 -12.34 -2.88
CA VAL A 23 8.90 -11.11 -2.18
C VAL A 23 10.03 -11.41 -1.21
N GLY A 24 9.93 -12.50 -0.44
CA GLY A 24 11.02 -12.91 0.45
C GLY A 24 12.31 -13.27 -0.28
N GLN A 25 12.22 -13.85 -1.49
CA GLN A 25 13.39 -14.05 -2.35
C GLN A 25 14.05 -12.73 -2.74
N MET A 26 13.26 -11.71 -3.10
CA MET A 26 13.79 -10.38 -3.41
C MET A 26 14.43 -9.72 -2.18
N LEU A 27 13.80 -9.82 -1.01
CA LEU A 27 14.34 -9.28 0.25
C LEU A 27 15.68 -9.94 0.60
N ARG A 28 15.77 -11.27 0.45
CA ARG A 28 17.02 -12.00 0.63
C ARG A 28 18.13 -11.49 -0.29
N GLN A 29 17.83 -11.26 -1.57
CA GLN A 29 18.83 -10.72 -2.51
C GLN A 29 19.24 -9.30 -2.14
N ALA A 30 18.29 -8.45 -1.74
CA ALA A 30 18.58 -7.09 -1.30
C ALA A 30 19.47 -7.05 -0.05
N ALA A 31 19.26 -7.96 0.91
CA ALA A 31 20.09 -8.06 2.09
C ALA A 31 21.54 -8.46 1.80
N LEU A 32 21.78 -9.23 0.73
CA LEU A 32 23.14 -9.58 0.29
C LEU A 32 23.92 -8.40 -0.29
N LEU A 33 23.26 -7.28 -0.56
CA LEU A 33 23.89 -6.05 -1.05
C LEU A 33 24.38 -5.14 0.09
N GLU A 34 24.26 -5.57 1.36
CA GLU A 34 24.71 -4.82 2.55
C GLU A 34 24.15 -3.39 2.63
N VAL A 35 22.88 -3.23 2.23
CA VAL A 35 22.17 -1.94 2.29
C VAL A 35 21.78 -1.58 3.74
N ASP A 36 21.75 -0.30 4.07
CA ASP A 36 21.35 0.19 5.39
C ASP A 36 19.87 -0.07 5.70
N ALA A 37 19.02 -0.04 4.66
CA ALA A 37 17.58 -0.21 4.77
C ALA A 37 16.96 -0.67 3.45
N ILE A 38 15.77 -1.27 3.53
CA ILE A 38 14.97 -1.65 2.37
C ILE A 38 13.63 -0.94 2.42
N LEU A 39 13.30 -0.24 1.33
CA LEU A 39 11.98 0.33 1.10
C LEU A 39 11.13 -0.63 0.26
N LEU A 40 9.96 -1.00 0.78
CA LEU A 40 9.02 -1.92 0.15
C LEU A 40 7.67 -1.27 -0.14
N GLY A 41 7.31 -1.18 -1.42
CA GLY A 41 5.95 -0.86 -1.85
C GLY A 41 5.10 -2.12 -1.95
N ILE A 42 3.97 -2.16 -1.23
CA ILE A 42 3.13 -3.38 -1.11
C ILE A 42 1.73 -3.25 -1.76
N GLY A 43 1.52 -2.23 -2.59
CA GLY A 43 0.27 -2.00 -3.30
C GLY A 43 -0.05 -3.09 -4.34
N GLY A 44 -1.35 -3.35 -4.55
CA GLY A 44 -1.81 -4.23 -5.64
C GLY A 44 -1.50 -5.72 -5.46
N SER A 45 -1.41 -6.21 -4.22
CA SER A 45 -1.09 -7.62 -3.92
C SER A 45 -2.17 -8.61 -4.36
N SER A 46 -1.79 -9.82 -4.78
CA SER A 46 -2.68 -10.99 -4.99
C SER A 46 -2.76 -11.95 -3.79
N THR A 47 -1.99 -11.69 -2.73
CA THR A 47 -1.75 -12.61 -1.61
C THR A 47 -2.63 -12.33 -0.40
N ASN A 48 -2.89 -13.37 0.40
CA ASN A 48 -3.53 -13.26 1.71
C ASN A 48 -2.91 -14.26 2.72
N ASP A 49 -1.60 -14.39 2.68
CA ASP A 49 -0.84 -15.45 3.36
C ASP A 49 -0.16 -14.99 4.66
N ALA A 50 -0.55 -13.84 5.20
CA ALA A 50 0.03 -13.23 6.40
C ALA A 50 1.56 -13.02 6.33
N GLY A 51 2.13 -12.92 5.11
CA GLY A 51 3.57 -12.77 4.91
C GLY A 51 4.38 -14.04 5.18
N LEU A 52 3.72 -15.18 5.38
CA LEU A 52 4.38 -16.44 5.75
C LEU A 52 5.19 -17.02 4.59
N GLY A 53 4.77 -16.79 3.35
CA GLY A 53 5.59 -17.10 2.17
C GLY A 53 6.92 -16.37 2.21
N ALA A 54 6.91 -15.05 2.46
CA ALA A 54 8.12 -14.25 2.56
C ALA A 54 9.02 -14.73 3.72
N MET A 55 8.45 -15.01 4.90
CA MET A 55 9.18 -15.57 6.03
C MET A 55 9.84 -16.92 5.68
N ALA A 56 9.17 -17.76 4.90
CA ALA A 56 9.73 -19.04 4.47
C ALA A 56 10.95 -18.88 3.56
N ALA A 57 10.87 -17.96 2.58
CA ALA A 57 12.00 -17.66 1.70
C ALA A 57 13.21 -17.06 2.45
N LEU A 58 12.96 -16.42 3.60
CA LEU A 58 13.97 -15.87 4.50
C LEU A 58 14.51 -16.88 5.53
N GLY A 59 13.97 -18.11 5.57
CA GLY A 59 14.52 -19.20 6.36
C GLY A 59 13.58 -19.81 7.41
N ALA A 60 12.35 -19.29 7.59
CA ALA A 60 11.36 -19.97 8.41
C ALA A 60 10.93 -21.31 7.78
N ARG A 61 10.73 -22.33 8.61
CA ARG A 61 10.32 -23.66 8.19
C ARG A 61 8.92 -23.97 8.71
N PHE A 62 8.03 -24.31 7.79
CA PHE A 62 6.68 -24.79 8.10
C PHE A 62 6.67 -26.29 7.90
N ILE A 63 6.51 -27.04 8.98
CA ILE A 63 6.73 -28.48 9.02
C ILE A 63 5.39 -29.16 9.25
N ASN A 64 5.04 -30.15 8.42
CA ASN A 64 3.81 -30.91 8.57
C ASN A 64 3.90 -32.00 9.65
N ASP A 65 2.80 -32.72 9.86
CA ASP A 65 2.69 -33.86 10.78
C ASP A 65 3.65 -35.02 10.46
N GLN A 66 4.07 -35.17 9.21
CA GLN A 66 5.05 -36.16 8.76
C GLN A 66 6.50 -35.71 8.92
N GLY A 67 6.75 -34.50 9.45
CA GLY A 67 8.11 -33.94 9.57
C GLY A 67 8.67 -33.33 8.29
N HIS A 68 7.88 -33.25 7.21
CA HIS A 68 8.29 -32.64 5.95
C HIS A 68 8.14 -31.11 6.00
N THR A 69 9.19 -30.40 5.56
CA THR A 69 9.15 -28.94 5.42
C THR A 69 8.47 -28.56 4.11
N LEU A 70 7.49 -27.67 4.17
CA LEU A 70 6.83 -27.10 3.00
C LEU A 70 7.78 -26.14 2.29
N ALA A 71 8.13 -26.45 1.03
CA ALA A 71 9.03 -25.62 0.23
C ALA A 71 8.40 -24.28 -0.17
N PHE A 72 7.09 -24.26 -0.39
CA PHE A 72 6.33 -23.09 -0.83
C PHE A 72 5.02 -22.99 -0.04
N PRO A 73 5.07 -22.52 1.22
CA PRO A 73 3.88 -22.45 2.05
C PRO A 73 2.88 -21.43 1.49
N LYS A 74 1.64 -21.89 1.36
CA LYS A 74 0.48 -21.10 0.93
C LYS A 74 -0.70 -21.39 1.87
N PRO A 75 -1.75 -20.56 1.87
CA PRO A 75 -2.82 -20.70 2.85
C PRO A 75 -3.56 -22.05 2.82
N SER A 76 -3.65 -22.72 1.66
CA SER A 76 -4.24 -24.07 1.59
C SER A 76 -3.50 -25.13 2.40
N ASP A 77 -2.25 -24.88 2.76
CA ASP A 77 -1.39 -25.82 3.45
C ASP A 77 -1.41 -25.60 4.98
N TRP A 78 -1.98 -24.49 5.47
CA TRP A 78 -1.96 -24.14 6.89
C TRP A 78 -2.54 -25.20 7.82
N LYS A 79 -3.53 -25.96 7.34
CA LYS A 79 -4.13 -27.09 8.06
C LYS A 79 -3.15 -28.23 8.31
N THR A 80 -2.17 -28.44 7.42
CA THR A 80 -1.20 -29.54 7.52
C THR A 80 0.04 -29.16 8.32
N VAL A 81 0.32 -27.85 8.46
CA VAL A 81 1.43 -27.36 9.28
C VAL A 81 1.22 -27.79 10.74
N HIS A 82 2.16 -28.52 11.31
CA HIS A 82 2.15 -28.89 12.72
C HIS A 82 3.09 -27.99 13.54
N THR A 83 4.27 -27.69 12.99
CA THR A 83 5.32 -26.95 13.68
C THR A 83 5.85 -25.83 12.79
N VAL A 84 6.12 -24.67 13.39
CA VAL A 84 6.88 -23.58 12.75
C VAL A 84 8.20 -23.44 13.47
N ASP A 85 9.29 -23.41 12.70
CA ASP A 85 10.65 -23.20 13.19
C ASP A 85 11.26 -21.99 12.51
N CYS A 86 11.61 -20.99 13.31
CA CYS A 86 12.19 -19.72 12.86
C CYS A 86 13.68 -19.57 13.22
N SER A 87 14.33 -20.63 13.72
CA SER A 87 15.74 -20.60 14.16
C SER A 87 16.75 -20.30 13.04
N LYS A 88 16.34 -20.43 11.78
CA LYS A 88 17.17 -20.19 10.59
C LYS A 88 16.77 -18.96 9.79
N LEU A 89 15.96 -18.07 10.37
CA LEU A 89 15.71 -16.78 9.74
C LEU A 89 17.02 -16.02 9.58
N MET A 90 17.26 -15.52 8.37
CA MET A 90 18.39 -14.64 8.11
C MET A 90 18.13 -13.25 8.69
N ASP A 91 19.19 -12.49 8.96
CA ASP A 91 19.05 -11.08 9.31
C ASP A 91 18.64 -10.26 8.07
N LEU A 92 17.86 -9.21 8.32
CA LEU A 92 17.52 -8.18 7.34
C LEU A 92 17.84 -6.80 7.92
N PRO A 93 18.24 -5.84 7.08
CA PRO A 93 18.29 -4.43 7.48
C PRO A 93 16.88 -3.90 7.77
N SER A 94 16.78 -2.69 8.33
CA SER A 94 15.49 -2.08 8.64
C SER A 94 14.59 -2.01 7.40
N LEU A 95 13.32 -2.39 7.58
CA LEU A 95 12.32 -2.42 6.51
C LEU A 95 11.35 -1.25 6.67
N TYR A 96 11.28 -0.41 5.65
CA TYR A 96 10.28 0.64 5.53
C TYR A 96 9.22 0.20 4.53
N ILE A 97 7.98 0.06 4.98
CA ILE A 97 6.88 -0.41 4.14
C ILE A 97 5.91 0.74 3.88
N ALA A 98 5.75 1.12 2.62
CA ALA A 98 4.76 2.11 2.20
C ALA A 98 3.35 1.50 2.32
N CYS A 99 2.56 1.99 3.27
CA CYS A 99 1.26 1.46 3.64
C CYS A 99 0.26 2.59 3.94
N ASP A 100 -0.72 2.76 3.06
CA ASP A 100 -1.74 3.82 3.16
C ASP A 100 -3.08 3.31 3.74
N VAL A 101 -3.08 2.12 4.36
CA VAL A 101 -4.30 1.50 4.88
C VAL A 101 -4.15 1.14 6.35
N ASP A 102 -5.21 1.37 7.12
CA ASP A 102 -5.27 1.09 8.56
C ASP A 102 -5.80 -0.32 8.88
N ASN A 103 -6.21 -1.08 7.86
CA ASN A 103 -6.81 -2.40 8.01
C ASN A 103 -5.94 -3.35 8.83
N THR A 104 -6.56 -4.04 9.79
CA THR A 104 -5.92 -5.07 10.61
C THR A 104 -5.78 -6.37 9.84
N LEU A 105 -5.05 -7.35 10.38
CA LEU A 105 -4.93 -8.65 9.72
C LEU A 105 -6.25 -9.42 9.75
N LEU A 106 -6.93 -9.42 10.90
CA LEU A 106 -8.14 -10.19 11.18
C LEU A 106 -9.36 -9.29 11.45
N GLY A 107 -10.56 -9.87 11.38
CA GLY A 107 -11.82 -9.24 11.78
C GLY A 107 -12.55 -8.54 10.64
N LYS A 108 -13.65 -7.85 10.97
CA LYS A 108 -14.54 -7.21 9.98
C LYS A 108 -13.82 -6.21 9.06
N ASN A 109 -12.86 -5.46 9.61
CA ASN A 109 -12.03 -4.52 8.85
C ASN A 109 -10.67 -5.14 8.45
N GLY A 110 -10.57 -6.46 8.53
CA GLY A 110 -9.35 -7.23 8.33
C GLY A 110 -9.01 -7.45 6.86
N ALA A 111 -7.78 -7.93 6.61
CA ALA A 111 -7.26 -8.16 5.26
C ALA A 111 -8.17 -9.08 4.42
N THR A 112 -8.57 -10.22 4.99
CA THR A 112 -9.41 -11.22 4.34
C THR A 112 -10.79 -10.66 4.02
N SER A 113 -11.44 -10.04 5.00
CA SER A 113 -12.79 -9.49 4.86
C SER A 113 -12.86 -8.35 3.84
N GLN A 114 -11.85 -7.47 3.80
CA GLN A 114 -11.87 -6.26 2.97
C GLN A 114 -11.28 -6.48 1.56
N TYR A 115 -10.22 -7.27 1.45
CA TYR A 115 -9.47 -7.43 0.20
C TYR A 115 -9.51 -8.85 -0.38
N GLY A 116 -10.02 -9.84 0.36
CA GLY A 116 -10.19 -11.21 -0.14
C GLY A 116 -11.05 -11.30 -1.41
N PRO A 117 -12.24 -10.67 -1.47
CA PRO A 117 -13.13 -10.77 -2.63
C PRO A 117 -12.50 -10.32 -3.95
N GLN A 118 -11.83 -9.17 -3.97
CA GLN A 118 -11.14 -8.68 -5.19
C GLN A 118 -9.95 -9.57 -5.61
N LYS A 119 -9.39 -10.35 -4.67
CA LYS A 119 -8.33 -11.35 -4.90
C LYS A 119 -8.88 -12.72 -5.28
N GLY A 120 -10.20 -12.87 -5.46
CA GLY A 120 -10.84 -14.11 -5.89
C GLY A 120 -11.34 -15.02 -4.75
N LEU A 121 -11.39 -14.55 -3.50
CA LEU A 121 -12.00 -15.30 -2.40
C LEU A 121 -13.53 -15.18 -2.44
N PRO A 122 -14.29 -16.28 -2.55
CA PRO A 122 -15.74 -16.21 -2.40
C PRO A 122 -16.13 -15.69 -1.02
N VAL A 123 -17.14 -14.83 -0.94
CA VAL A 123 -17.61 -14.23 0.33
C VAL A 123 -17.97 -15.31 1.37
N SER A 124 -18.53 -16.43 0.92
CA SER A 124 -18.86 -17.58 1.77
C SER A 124 -17.65 -18.27 2.42
N GLN A 125 -16.44 -18.07 1.88
CA GLN A 125 -15.21 -18.66 2.40
C GLN A 125 -14.41 -17.71 3.32
N ILE A 126 -14.85 -16.46 3.49
CA ILE A 126 -14.13 -15.48 4.33
C ILE A 126 -13.97 -16.00 5.76
N SER A 127 -15.03 -16.52 6.37
CA SER A 127 -14.99 -17.06 7.74
C SER A 127 -14.00 -18.22 7.86
N GLN A 128 -14.05 -19.16 6.91
CA GLN A 128 -13.13 -20.30 6.88
C GLN A 128 -11.68 -19.84 6.74
N PHE A 129 -11.42 -18.84 5.91
CA PHE A 129 -10.07 -18.31 5.69
C PHE A 129 -9.54 -17.62 6.96
N GLU A 130 -10.37 -16.81 7.64
CA GLU A 130 -9.99 -16.21 8.92
C GLU A 130 -9.74 -17.25 10.01
N ASP A 131 -10.54 -18.32 10.08
CA ASP A 131 -10.32 -19.40 11.03
C ASP A 131 -8.96 -20.10 10.82
N GLU A 132 -8.60 -20.39 9.56
CA GLU A 132 -7.28 -20.97 9.24
C GLU A 132 -6.14 -19.99 9.54
N MET A 133 -6.35 -18.68 9.31
CA MET A 133 -5.40 -17.64 9.66
C MET A 133 -5.17 -17.58 11.19
N ILE A 134 -6.24 -17.65 11.99
CA ILE A 134 -6.14 -17.69 13.46
C ILE A 134 -5.35 -18.92 13.91
N LYS A 135 -5.62 -20.09 13.32
CA LYS A 135 -4.92 -21.34 13.66
C LYS A 135 -3.42 -21.26 13.35
N ILE A 136 -3.03 -20.77 12.17
CA ILE A 136 -1.61 -20.66 11.82
C ILE A 136 -0.89 -19.61 12.69
N LEU A 137 -1.55 -18.49 13.02
CA LEU A 137 -1.02 -17.50 13.97
C LEU A 137 -0.85 -18.09 15.38
N GLY A 138 -1.73 -19.01 15.77
CA GLY A 138 -1.57 -19.80 17.00
C GLY A 138 -0.29 -20.64 17.01
N LYS A 139 0.06 -21.25 15.86
CA LYS A 139 1.29 -22.04 15.69
C LYS A 139 2.55 -21.16 15.71
N LEU A 140 2.46 -19.90 15.27
CA LEU A 140 3.57 -18.94 15.32
C LEU A 140 3.97 -18.52 16.73
N LYS A 141 3.08 -18.68 17.73
CA LYS A 141 3.35 -18.28 19.12
C LYS A 141 4.57 -18.95 19.74
N SER A 142 4.95 -20.14 19.27
CA SER A 142 6.17 -20.82 19.73
C SER A 142 7.44 -20.03 19.40
N CYS A 143 7.44 -19.31 18.28
CA CYS A 143 8.56 -18.47 17.84
C CYS A 143 8.34 -17.00 18.24
N PHE A 144 7.07 -16.54 18.21
CA PHE A 144 6.69 -15.14 18.36
C PHE A 144 5.46 -15.02 19.27
N PRO A 145 5.63 -14.93 20.61
CA PRO A 145 4.52 -14.84 21.56
C PRO A 145 3.53 -13.70 21.27
N GLN A 146 4.02 -12.60 20.70
CA GLN A 146 3.31 -11.40 20.30
C GLN A 146 2.54 -11.50 18.96
N ALA A 147 2.58 -12.64 18.27
CA ALA A 147 1.98 -12.77 16.93
C ALA A 147 0.49 -12.37 16.89
N MET A 148 -0.26 -12.67 17.95
CA MET A 148 -1.69 -12.36 18.01
C MET A 148 -2.02 -10.94 18.49
N GLU A 149 -1.05 -10.28 19.12
CA GLU A 149 -1.13 -8.86 19.42
C GLU A 149 -0.82 -8.04 18.18
N LYS A 150 0.30 -8.34 17.50
CA LYS A 150 0.73 -7.63 16.28
C LYS A 150 -0.28 -7.72 15.13
N SER A 151 -1.10 -8.77 15.08
CA SER A 151 -2.17 -8.89 14.07
C SER A 151 -3.31 -7.86 14.23
N ARG A 152 -3.34 -7.15 15.36
CA ARG A 152 -4.30 -6.08 15.67
C ARG A 152 -3.74 -4.69 15.40
N ASN A 153 -2.46 -4.57 15.08
CA ASN A 153 -1.85 -3.30 14.75
C ASN A 153 -2.50 -2.74 13.48
N LYS A 154 -2.66 -1.42 13.43
CA LYS A 154 -3.09 -0.73 12.21
C LYS A 154 -2.13 -1.03 11.06
N GLY A 155 -2.68 -1.28 9.88
CA GLY A 155 -1.91 -1.65 8.69
C GLY A 155 -1.36 -3.08 8.67
N SER A 156 -1.56 -3.88 9.73
CA SER A 156 -1.13 -5.29 9.75
C SER A 156 -1.82 -6.15 8.68
N GLY A 157 -2.95 -5.71 8.12
CA GLY A 157 -3.64 -6.39 7.02
C GLY A 157 -3.19 -5.97 5.62
N ALA A 158 -2.33 -4.96 5.50
CA ALA A 158 -1.87 -4.48 4.21
C ALA A 158 -1.19 -5.59 3.42
N ALA A 159 -1.48 -5.64 2.12
CA ALA A 159 -0.99 -6.67 1.20
C ALA A 159 -1.24 -8.13 1.65
N GLY A 160 -2.35 -8.37 2.36
CA GLY A 160 -2.65 -9.71 2.87
C GLY A 160 -1.80 -10.12 4.07
N GLY A 161 -1.24 -9.15 4.79
CA GLY A 161 -0.46 -9.36 6.01
C GLY A 161 1.03 -9.52 5.81
N LEU A 162 1.57 -9.11 4.66
CA LEU A 162 3.01 -9.15 4.40
C LEU A 162 3.82 -8.38 5.45
N GLY A 163 3.43 -7.13 5.73
CA GLY A 163 4.08 -6.31 6.75
C GLY A 163 3.95 -6.91 8.15
N PHE A 164 2.81 -7.52 8.47
CA PHE A 164 2.61 -8.26 9.71
C PHE A 164 3.64 -9.39 9.86
N GLY A 165 3.73 -10.29 8.87
CA GLY A 165 4.62 -11.45 8.93
C GLY A 165 6.08 -11.05 9.12
N LEU A 166 6.55 -10.06 8.35
CA LEU A 166 7.91 -9.53 8.47
C LEU A 166 8.15 -8.88 9.84
N SER A 167 7.18 -8.12 10.37
CA SER A 167 7.31 -7.46 11.67
C SER A 167 7.46 -8.42 12.85
N LEU A 168 7.19 -9.72 12.68
CA LEU A 168 7.38 -10.69 13.76
C LEU A 168 8.84 -10.87 14.14
N SER A 169 9.75 -10.77 13.16
CA SER A 169 11.19 -11.02 13.34
C SER A 169 12.09 -9.84 12.99
N TYR A 170 11.61 -8.88 12.21
CA TYR A 170 12.43 -7.78 11.67
C TYR A 170 11.98 -6.42 12.21
N ASP A 171 12.90 -5.46 12.16
CA ASP A 171 12.59 -4.05 12.37
C ASP A 171 11.80 -3.52 11.18
N VAL A 172 10.48 -3.39 11.36
CA VAL A 172 9.53 -2.98 10.32
C VAL A 172 8.81 -1.72 10.74
N SER A 173 8.92 -0.69 9.92
CA SER A 173 8.17 0.56 10.04
C SER A 173 7.16 0.67 8.90
N LEU A 174 5.87 0.73 9.25
CA LEU A 174 4.82 1.09 8.30
C LEU A 174 4.77 2.61 8.19
N LEU A 175 5.03 3.12 6.99
CA LEU A 175 5.06 4.54 6.70
C LEU A 175 3.96 4.90 5.71
N SER A 176 3.36 6.08 5.85
CA SER A 176 2.52 6.64 4.80
C SER A 176 3.36 6.82 3.53
N GLY A 177 2.81 6.42 2.39
CA GLY A 177 3.48 6.55 1.10
C GLY A 177 3.85 7.99 0.78
N PHE A 178 2.96 8.94 1.09
CA PHE A 178 3.25 10.36 0.89
C PHE A 178 4.34 10.86 1.84
N GLU A 179 4.31 10.52 3.13
CA GLU A 179 5.34 10.97 4.08
C GLU A 179 6.72 10.50 3.64
N LEU A 180 6.82 9.26 3.16
CA LEU A 180 8.06 8.71 2.65
C LEU A 180 8.57 9.47 1.42
N VAL A 181 7.72 9.69 0.41
CA VAL A 181 8.09 10.45 -0.80
C VAL A 181 8.45 11.89 -0.44
N SER A 182 7.70 12.50 0.49
CA SER A 182 7.91 13.86 0.95
C SER A 182 9.28 14.05 1.61
N LYS A 183 9.70 13.10 2.46
CA LYS A 183 11.06 13.10 3.04
C LYS A 183 12.14 12.84 1.99
N TRP A 184 11.92 11.90 1.07
CA TRP A 184 12.93 11.52 0.08
C TRP A 184 13.28 12.66 -0.88
N PHE A 185 12.31 13.48 -1.25
CA PHE A 185 12.49 14.61 -2.16
C PHE A 185 12.52 15.97 -1.45
N ASP A 186 12.63 16.00 -0.12
CA ASP A 186 12.58 17.22 0.70
C ASP A 186 11.41 18.16 0.32
N ILE A 187 10.24 17.58 0.01
CA ILE A 187 9.09 18.31 -0.57
C ILE A 187 8.70 19.49 0.31
N LYS A 188 8.69 19.31 1.63
CA LYS A 188 8.35 20.38 2.58
C LYS A 188 9.30 21.58 2.46
N GLN A 189 10.61 21.33 2.35
CA GLN A 189 11.60 22.40 2.21
C GLN A 189 11.50 23.07 0.84
N ASN A 190 11.26 22.30 -0.21
CA ASN A 190 11.07 22.81 -1.56
C ASN A 190 9.82 23.71 -1.65
N ILE A 191 8.72 23.32 -1.02
CA ILE A 191 7.50 24.14 -0.93
C ILE A 191 7.82 25.46 -0.22
N GLN A 192 8.50 25.44 0.92
CA GLN A 192 8.83 26.65 1.68
C GLN A 192 9.65 27.68 0.89
N ASN A 193 10.46 27.22 -0.05
CA ASN A 193 11.31 28.06 -0.88
C ASN A 193 10.66 28.44 -2.23
N ALA A 194 9.46 27.94 -2.52
CA ALA A 194 8.79 28.16 -3.79
C ALA A 194 7.93 29.43 -3.77
N ASP A 195 7.90 30.15 -4.88
CA ASP A 195 6.94 31.24 -5.11
C ASP A 195 5.53 30.71 -5.42
N PHE A 196 5.44 29.49 -5.96
CA PHE A 196 4.21 28.85 -6.39
C PHE A 196 4.39 27.33 -6.49
N VAL A 197 3.34 26.56 -6.16
CA VAL A 197 3.35 25.09 -6.24
C VAL A 197 2.30 24.60 -7.23
N ILE A 198 2.69 23.75 -8.19
CA ILE A 198 1.77 23.05 -9.08
C ILE A 198 1.85 21.54 -8.80
N THR A 199 0.70 20.90 -8.66
CA THR A 199 0.59 19.43 -8.51
C THR A 199 -0.55 18.88 -9.38
N GLY A 200 -0.71 17.56 -9.45
CA GLY A 200 -1.75 16.97 -10.27
C GLY A 200 -1.90 15.46 -10.17
N GLU A 201 -3.05 14.98 -10.65
CA GLU A 201 -3.35 13.55 -10.82
C GLU A 201 -4.41 13.31 -11.91
N GLY A 202 -4.68 12.05 -12.24
CA GLY A 202 -5.69 11.71 -13.26
C GLY A 202 -7.12 12.08 -12.82
N ARG A 203 -7.47 11.83 -11.56
CA ARG A 203 -8.80 12.10 -11.01
C ARG A 203 -8.67 12.58 -9.56
N PHE A 204 -9.10 13.80 -9.30
CA PHE A 204 -9.14 14.39 -7.97
C PHE A 204 -10.55 14.20 -7.37
N ASP A 205 -10.66 13.28 -6.41
CA ASP A 205 -11.92 12.88 -5.76
C ASP A 205 -11.78 12.73 -4.23
N MET A 206 -12.85 12.33 -3.53
CA MET A 206 -12.81 12.16 -2.07
C MET A 206 -11.71 11.22 -1.56
N THR A 207 -11.26 10.25 -2.36
CA THR A 207 -10.14 9.37 -1.97
C THR A 207 -8.80 10.09 -2.01
N SER A 208 -8.71 11.18 -2.76
CA SER A 208 -7.51 12.02 -2.90
C SER A 208 -7.26 12.84 -1.64
N LEU A 209 -8.34 13.23 -0.96
CA LEU A 209 -8.29 13.94 0.32
C LEU A 209 -7.78 13.07 1.48
N ASN A 210 -7.76 11.75 1.32
CA ASN A 210 -7.33 10.81 2.35
C ASN A 210 -5.82 10.55 2.27
N GLY A 211 -5.02 11.61 2.26
CA GLY A 211 -3.55 11.51 2.34
C GLY A 211 -2.84 11.17 1.03
N LYS A 212 -3.47 11.36 -0.13
CA LYS A 212 -2.78 11.22 -1.42
C LYS A 212 -1.90 12.42 -1.72
N GLY A 213 -0.89 12.19 -2.55
CA GLY A 213 0.16 13.16 -2.87
C GLY A 213 -0.33 14.55 -3.28
N PRO A 214 -1.26 14.70 -4.25
CA PRO A 214 -1.71 16.03 -4.68
C PRO A 214 -2.36 16.83 -3.57
N PHE A 215 -3.26 16.22 -2.79
CA PHE A 215 -3.90 16.91 -1.67
C PHE A 215 -2.90 17.27 -0.56
N GLU A 216 -1.99 16.35 -0.21
CA GLU A 216 -0.99 16.63 0.81
C GLU A 216 -0.02 17.75 0.39
N ILE A 217 0.30 17.85 -0.90
CA ILE A 217 1.07 18.98 -1.45
C ILE A 217 0.29 20.30 -1.29
N LEU A 218 -1.00 20.32 -1.61
CA LEU A 218 -1.84 21.52 -1.39
C LEU A 218 -1.91 21.90 0.09
N ARG A 219 -2.08 20.91 0.98
CA ARG A 219 -2.12 21.13 2.42
C ARG A 219 -0.82 21.75 2.92
N LEU A 220 0.32 21.17 2.54
CA LEU A 220 1.64 21.70 2.89
C LEU A 220 1.87 23.10 2.31
N ALA A 221 1.46 23.36 1.07
CA ALA A 221 1.58 24.69 0.46
C ALA A 221 0.75 25.73 1.23
N SER A 222 -0.50 25.38 1.57
CA SER A 222 -1.38 26.23 2.36
C SER A 222 -0.82 26.54 3.75
N GLU A 223 -0.30 25.53 4.45
CA GLU A 223 0.35 25.68 5.77
C GLU A 223 1.56 26.61 5.74
N ASN A 224 2.33 26.60 4.65
CA ASN A 224 3.49 27.47 4.46
C ASN A 224 3.15 28.79 3.74
N ARG A 225 1.86 29.06 3.50
CA ARG A 225 1.38 30.26 2.78
C ARG A 225 2.00 30.44 1.40
N VAL A 226 2.19 29.34 0.69
CA VAL A 226 2.69 29.33 -0.70
C VAL A 226 1.51 29.06 -1.64
N PRO A 227 1.25 29.93 -2.62
CA PRO A 227 0.10 29.75 -3.51
C PRO A 227 0.23 28.46 -4.31
N SER A 228 -0.88 27.76 -4.51
CA SER A 228 -0.86 26.44 -5.12
C SER A 228 -1.97 26.20 -6.13
N LEU A 229 -1.71 25.30 -7.07
CA LEU A 229 -2.65 24.83 -8.08
C LEU A 229 -2.59 23.31 -8.16
N VAL A 230 -3.75 22.65 -8.09
CA VAL A 230 -3.87 21.27 -8.55
C VAL A 230 -4.54 21.24 -9.92
N MET A 231 -3.90 20.55 -10.85
CA MET A 231 -4.45 20.26 -12.16
C MET A 231 -4.77 18.78 -12.27
N ALA A 232 -6.03 18.45 -12.53
CA ALA A 232 -6.45 17.05 -12.63
C ALA A 232 -7.22 16.77 -13.93
N GLY A 233 -7.10 15.54 -14.43
CA GLY A 233 -7.83 15.13 -15.63
C GLY A 233 -9.34 15.24 -15.43
N SER A 234 -9.81 14.89 -14.23
CA SER A 234 -11.19 15.10 -13.78
C SER A 234 -11.21 15.50 -12.31
N VAL A 235 -12.24 16.23 -11.90
CA VAL A 235 -12.39 16.71 -10.51
C VAL A 235 -13.81 16.49 -10.04
N GLU A 236 -13.98 15.88 -8.86
CA GLU A 236 -15.28 15.74 -8.20
C GLU A 236 -15.70 17.03 -7.50
N ARG A 237 -16.96 17.45 -7.67
CA ARG A 237 -17.48 18.72 -7.12
C ARG A 237 -17.34 18.83 -5.61
N GLU A 238 -17.56 17.75 -4.87
CA GLU A 238 -17.48 17.78 -3.41
C GLU A 238 -16.03 17.91 -2.91
N SER A 239 -15.07 17.37 -3.65
CA SER A 239 -13.64 17.56 -3.34
C SER A 239 -13.21 19.02 -3.50
N ILE A 240 -13.75 19.73 -4.50
CA ILE A 240 -13.51 21.18 -4.67
C ILE A 240 -14.01 21.95 -3.46
N LYS A 241 -15.26 21.71 -3.04
CA LYS A 241 -15.83 22.40 -1.88
C LYS A 241 -15.01 22.13 -0.62
N HIS A 242 -14.59 20.88 -0.41
CA HIS A 242 -13.77 20.53 0.73
C HIS A 242 -12.44 21.29 0.74
N VAL A 243 -11.71 21.31 -0.38
CA VAL A 243 -10.44 22.04 -0.48
C VAL A 243 -10.63 23.54 -0.22
N LEU A 244 -11.59 24.18 -0.90
CA LEU A 244 -11.83 25.61 -0.76
C LEU A 244 -12.32 26.03 0.64
N GLN A 245 -12.91 25.09 1.41
CA GLN A 245 -13.35 25.35 2.78
C GLN A 245 -12.24 25.16 3.82
N ASN A 246 -11.25 24.30 3.54
CA ASN A 246 -10.25 23.88 4.53
C ASN A 246 -8.84 24.41 4.24
N LEU A 247 -8.55 24.78 3.00
CA LEU A 247 -7.25 25.27 2.56
C LEU A 247 -7.38 26.69 1.99
N CYS A 248 -6.36 27.52 2.23
CA CYS A 248 -6.24 28.87 1.68
C CYS A 248 -5.17 28.91 0.58
N GLY A 249 -5.33 29.83 -0.38
CA GLY A 249 -4.33 30.06 -1.44
C GLY A 249 -4.17 28.88 -2.40
N CYS A 250 -5.24 28.12 -2.66
CA CYS A 250 -5.22 26.98 -3.56
C CYS A 250 -6.32 27.08 -4.62
N ASP A 251 -5.95 26.85 -5.88
CA ASP A 251 -6.88 26.70 -6.99
C ASP A 251 -6.93 25.24 -7.48
N ILE A 252 -8.05 24.85 -8.08
CA ILE A 252 -8.28 23.51 -8.64
C ILE A 252 -8.79 23.65 -10.07
N ILE A 253 -8.10 23.02 -11.03
CA ILE A 253 -8.47 23.11 -12.44
C ILE A 253 -8.59 21.71 -13.06
N PRO A 254 -9.79 21.32 -13.53
CA PRO A 254 -9.92 20.18 -14.42
C PRO A 254 -9.40 20.53 -15.81
N PHE A 255 -8.61 19.64 -16.43
CA PHE A 255 -8.17 19.82 -17.82
C PHE A 255 -8.82 18.84 -18.81
N GLY A 256 -9.38 17.73 -18.35
CA GLY A 256 -10.15 16.82 -19.19
C GLY A 256 -11.56 17.34 -19.49
N ARG A 257 -12.23 16.70 -20.44
CA ARG A 257 -13.60 17.06 -20.83
C ARG A 257 -14.59 15.94 -20.52
N GLU A 258 -15.68 16.32 -19.86
CA GLU A 258 -16.77 15.39 -19.51
C GLU A 258 -17.51 14.85 -20.74
N ASP A 259 -17.51 15.59 -21.86
CA ASP A 259 -18.17 15.20 -23.11
C ASP A 259 -17.32 14.28 -24.00
N TRP A 260 -16.10 13.93 -23.57
CA TRP A 260 -15.19 13.04 -24.31
C TRP A 260 -15.15 11.64 -23.70
N SER A 261 -14.88 10.64 -24.54
CA SER A 261 -14.55 9.30 -24.05
C SER A 261 -13.24 9.32 -23.24
N LEU A 262 -13.04 8.31 -22.39
CA LEU A 262 -11.80 8.16 -21.62
C LEU A 262 -10.58 8.07 -22.54
N ASP A 263 -10.64 7.26 -23.60
CA ASP A 263 -9.54 7.09 -24.55
C ASP A 263 -9.14 8.41 -25.22
N LYS A 264 -10.14 9.24 -25.56
CA LYS A 264 -9.89 10.55 -26.16
C LYS A 264 -9.29 11.54 -25.16
N ASN A 265 -9.75 11.52 -23.92
CA ASN A 265 -9.14 12.34 -22.85
C ASN A 265 -7.69 11.92 -22.60
N LEU A 266 -7.40 10.62 -22.59
CA LEU A 266 -6.04 10.11 -22.39
C LEU A 266 -5.12 10.45 -23.58
N SER A 267 -5.61 10.34 -24.82
CA SER A 267 -4.79 10.62 -26.00
C SER A 267 -4.46 12.11 -26.20
N LEU A 268 -5.27 13.02 -25.65
CA LEU A 268 -5.09 14.47 -25.74
C LEU A 268 -4.72 15.12 -24.40
N ALA A 269 -4.35 14.32 -23.39
CA ALA A 269 -4.13 14.78 -22.03
C ALA A 269 -3.07 15.90 -21.95
N GLU A 270 -1.95 15.74 -22.66
CA GLU A 270 -0.85 16.72 -22.69
C GLU A 270 -1.28 18.07 -23.29
N GLU A 271 -2.00 18.05 -24.41
CA GLU A 271 -2.50 19.26 -25.07
C GLU A 271 -3.50 19.98 -24.15
N CYS A 272 -4.45 19.23 -23.59
CA CYS A 272 -5.45 19.74 -22.65
C CYS A 272 -4.80 20.35 -21.40
N PHE A 273 -3.82 19.66 -20.81
CA PHE A 273 -3.07 20.16 -19.66
C PHE A 273 -2.37 21.48 -19.99
N SER A 274 -1.58 21.52 -21.07
CA SER A 274 -0.82 22.71 -21.49
C SER A 274 -1.71 23.90 -21.83
N LYS A 275 -2.84 23.64 -22.50
CA LYS A 275 -3.82 24.68 -22.85
C LYS A 275 -4.55 25.24 -21.63
N SER A 276 -4.85 24.41 -20.64
CA SER A 276 -5.46 24.88 -19.39
C SER A 276 -4.46 25.66 -18.55
N LEU A 277 -3.21 25.18 -18.46
CA LEU A 277 -2.15 25.84 -17.69
C LEU A 277 -1.79 27.21 -18.28
N SER A 278 -1.67 27.33 -19.61
CA SER A 278 -1.35 28.60 -20.27
C SER A 278 -2.43 29.68 -20.11
N LYS A 279 -3.66 29.30 -19.78
CA LYS A 279 -4.77 30.23 -19.49
C LYS A 279 -4.91 30.57 -18.01
N TYR A 280 -4.17 29.89 -17.14
CA TYR A 280 -4.27 30.10 -15.71
C TYR A 280 -3.65 31.44 -15.31
N ASN A 281 -4.34 32.16 -14.43
CA ASN A 281 -3.84 33.41 -13.87
C ASN A 281 -3.11 33.13 -12.54
N PHE A 282 -1.78 33.11 -12.57
CA PHE A 282 -0.95 32.85 -11.39
C PHE A 282 -1.05 33.89 -10.27
N GLN A 283 -1.71 35.04 -10.50
CA GLN A 283 -1.99 36.02 -9.45
C GLN A 283 -3.30 35.74 -8.67
N SER A 284 -4.02 34.67 -9.03
CA SER A 284 -5.35 34.31 -8.51
C SER A 284 -5.35 33.77 -7.07
N PRO A 285 -4.50 32.80 -6.68
CA PRO A 285 -4.58 32.20 -5.36
C PRO A 285 -4.05 33.18 -4.32
N LYS A 286 -4.97 33.83 -3.62
CA LYS A 286 -4.66 34.81 -2.58
C LYS A 286 -4.80 34.18 -1.21
N PHE A 287 -3.83 34.43 -0.36
CA PHE A 287 -3.99 34.27 1.09
C PHE A 287 -4.77 35.49 1.59
N ALA A 288 -5.90 35.23 2.25
CA ALA A 288 -6.64 36.26 2.97
C ALA A 288 -5.92 36.67 4.26
#